data_AF-A0A958LSV9-F1
#
_entry.id   AF-A0A958LSV9-F1
#
_cell.length_a   1.000
_cell.length_b   1.000
_cell.length_c   1.000
_cell.angle_alpha   90.00
_cell.angle_beta   90.00
_cell.angle_gamma   90.00
#
_symmetry.space_group_name_H-M   'P 1'
#
loop_
_entity.id
_entity.type
_entity.pdbx_description
1 polymer ?
#
loop_
_entity_poly.entity_id
_entity_poly.type
_entity_poly.pdbx_seq_one_letter_code
_entity_poly.pdbx_strand_id
1 'polypeptide(L)'
;RWFEKYADATKDLHRVSITASYHSEFADREKFKDKLIFLQSQDIQVTINMVMVPGRFNALWEDALYFHESGINVTLKPQSNENATRVVEGYTKDQLDRMQNGMPQRQYTHSRLSEEKRVSIRPKSKVVLPRSEVDRLGRAEGIPPQIMQVELTDETGFPWYVDQAERFNAFAFNEFEGWECSSGFRSLVIREPDGFIKRSYSCNDQPLGHIETGFKLFDRPQICCTKSCVSSADSKIPKRRAGCQMPLWPGDETFLGQSLSGKEITNP
;
A
#
# COMPACT_ATOMS: atom_id res chain seq x y z
N ARG A 1 -26.41 3.98 9.10
CA ARG A 1 -26.23 3.70 10.55
C ARG A 1 -24.81 3.30 10.99
N TRP A 2 -24.18 2.20 10.51
CA TRP A 2 -22.81 1.86 10.95
C TRP A 2 -21.75 2.85 10.44
N PHE A 3 -21.80 3.19 9.15
CA PHE A 3 -20.85 4.14 8.55
C PHE A 3 -20.97 5.56 9.11
N GLU A 4 -22.17 6.00 9.49
CA GLU A 4 -22.37 7.28 10.21
C GLU A 4 -21.65 7.27 11.56
N LYS A 5 -21.84 6.20 12.35
CA LYS A 5 -21.14 6.05 13.63
C LYS A 5 -19.62 6.02 13.46
N TYR A 6 -19.14 5.31 12.43
CA TYR A 6 -17.71 5.28 12.11
C TYR A 6 -17.18 6.66 11.72
N ALA A 7 -17.91 7.41 10.90
CA ALA A 7 -17.54 8.76 10.50
C ALA A 7 -17.46 9.71 11.70
N ASP A 8 -18.45 9.69 12.58
CA ASP A 8 -18.45 10.52 13.79
C ASP A 8 -17.32 10.13 14.76
N ALA A 9 -17.12 8.83 15.00
CA ALA A 9 -16.08 8.33 15.89
C ALA A 9 -14.64 8.65 15.41
N THR A 10 -14.46 8.91 14.12
CA THR A 10 -13.15 9.16 13.50
C THR A 10 -12.95 10.61 13.05
N LYS A 11 -13.89 11.52 13.34
CA LYS A 11 -13.86 12.91 12.84
C LYS A 11 -12.64 13.70 13.32
N ASP A 12 -12.15 13.41 14.52
CA ASP A 12 -11.01 14.10 15.14
C ASP A 12 -9.66 13.54 14.66
N LEU A 13 -9.65 12.54 13.78
CA LEU A 13 -8.43 12.05 13.12
C LEU A 13 -8.09 12.93 11.92
N HIS A 14 -6.82 13.30 11.81
CA HIS A 14 -6.30 14.14 10.71
C HIS A 14 -6.49 13.52 9.32
N ARG A 15 -6.57 12.18 9.25
CA ARG A 15 -6.82 11.41 8.02
C ARG A 15 -7.46 10.08 8.38
N VAL A 16 -8.43 9.64 7.58
CA VAL A 16 -9.08 8.33 7.73
C VAL A 16 -9.23 7.71 6.36
N SER A 17 -8.72 6.49 6.20
CA SER A 17 -8.82 5.77 4.94
C SER A 17 -9.46 4.40 5.15
N ILE A 18 -10.36 4.02 4.25
CA ILE A 18 -10.96 2.69 4.19
C ILE A 18 -10.55 2.05 2.87
N THR A 19 -10.01 0.84 2.97
CA THR A 19 -9.78 -0.02 1.82
C THR A 19 -10.79 -1.16 1.85
N ALA A 20 -11.78 -1.12 0.98
CA ALA A 20 -12.82 -2.14 0.90
C ALA A 20 -12.42 -3.25 -0.07
N SER A 21 -12.71 -4.51 0.25
CA SER A 21 -12.55 -5.62 -0.69
C SER A 21 -13.87 -5.88 -1.39
N TYR A 22 -13.90 -5.84 -2.72
CA TYR A 22 -15.11 -6.13 -3.49
C TYR A 22 -15.09 -7.57 -3.99
N HIS A 23 -16.16 -8.31 -3.67
CA HIS A 23 -16.40 -9.68 -4.09
C HIS A 23 -17.77 -9.72 -4.78
N SER A 24 -17.77 -9.79 -6.10
CA SER A 24 -19.00 -9.70 -6.91
C SER A 24 -19.99 -10.84 -6.66
N GLU A 25 -19.52 -11.94 -6.07
CA GLU A 25 -20.33 -13.09 -5.67
C GLU A 25 -21.25 -12.80 -4.47
N PHE A 26 -20.87 -11.83 -3.62
CA PHE A 26 -21.53 -11.57 -2.34
C PHE A 26 -22.06 -10.13 -2.20
N ALA A 27 -21.70 -9.25 -3.13
CA ALA A 27 -22.01 -7.84 -3.05
C ALA A 27 -22.95 -7.38 -4.16
N ASP A 28 -23.98 -6.63 -3.78
CA ASP A 28 -24.74 -5.79 -4.69
C ASP A 28 -23.86 -4.59 -5.10
N ARG A 29 -23.50 -4.52 -6.37
CA ARG A 29 -22.55 -3.54 -6.93
C ARG A 29 -22.95 -2.10 -6.67
N GLU A 30 -24.23 -1.77 -6.81
CA GLU A 30 -24.74 -0.41 -6.63
C GLU A 30 -24.78 -0.03 -5.16
N LYS A 31 -25.34 -0.89 -4.31
CA LYS A 31 -25.36 -0.65 -2.86
C LYS A 31 -23.96 -0.56 -2.27
N PHE A 32 -23.00 -1.30 -2.82
CA PHE A 32 -21.60 -1.22 -2.42
C PHE A 32 -21.02 0.15 -2.78
N LYS A 33 -21.17 0.59 -4.04
CA LYS A 33 -20.75 1.92 -4.50
C LYS A 33 -21.34 3.04 -3.63
N ASP A 34 -22.64 3.02 -3.37
CA ASP A 34 -23.32 4.10 -2.65
C ASP A 34 -22.80 4.27 -1.22
N LYS A 35 -22.44 3.17 -0.54
CA LYS A 35 -21.80 3.22 0.78
C LYS A 35 -20.42 3.87 0.72
N LEU A 36 -19.64 3.59 -0.32
CA LEU A 36 -18.31 4.17 -0.53
C LEU A 36 -18.39 5.66 -0.87
N ILE A 37 -19.36 6.05 -1.69
CA ILE A 37 -19.66 7.46 -2.00
C ILE A 37 -20.04 8.21 -0.72
N PHE A 38 -20.92 7.63 0.11
CA PHE A 38 -21.27 8.20 1.40
C PHE A 38 -20.03 8.41 2.28
N LEU A 39 -19.13 7.42 2.37
CA LEU A 39 -17.89 7.57 3.13
C LEU A 39 -17.02 8.73 2.60
N GLN A 40 -16.88 8.86 1.27
CA GLN A 40 -16.16 9.99 0.68
C GLN A 40 -16.81 11.34 1.05
N SER A 41 -18.14 11.43 1.07
CA SER A 41 -18.82 12.66 1.52
C SER A 41 -18.61 12.94 3.01
N GLN A 42 -18.21 11.95 3.81
CA GLN A 42 -17.79 12.15 5.22
C GLN A 42 -16.30 12.44 5.36
N ASP A 43 -15.63 12.89 4.29
CA ASP A 43 -14.19 13.15 4.25
C ASP A 43 -13.36 11.92 4.65
N ILE A 44 -13.82 10.73 4.26
CA ILE A 44 -13.09 9.47 4.43
C ILE A 44 -12.52 9.08 3.07
N GLN A 45 -11.22 8.84 3.01
CA GLN A 45 -10.58 8.38 1.78
C GLN A 45 -10.94 6.92 1.53
N VAL A 46 -11.35 6.58 0.31
CA VAL A 46 -11.81 5.23 -0.02
C VAL A 46 -10.98 4.67 -1.17
N THR A 47 -10.66 3.38 -1.08
CA THR A 47 -10.09 2.58 -2.18
C THR A 47 -10.74 1.20 -2.17
N ILE A 48 -10.95 0.61 -3.34
CA ILE A 48 -11.41 -0.76 -3.50
C ILE A 48 -10.22 -1.63 -3.87
N ASN A 49 -9.97 -2.70 -3.13
CA ASN A 49 -9.09 -3.77 -3.56
C ASN A 49 -9.89 -4.81 -4.35
N MET A 50 -9.47 -5.08 -5.59
CA MET A 50 -10.06 -6.11 -6.44
C MET A 50 -8.99 -7.11 -6.85
N VAL A 51 -9.22 -8.39 -6.55
CA VAL A 51 -8.37 -9.48 -7.03
C VAL A 51 -8.76 -9.80 -8.47
N MET A 52 -7.83 -9.60 -9.40
CA MET A 52 -8.02 -9.77 -10.83
C MET A 52 -7.71 -11.22 -11.22
N VAL A 53 -8.69 -12.08 -11.33
CA VAL A 53 -8.48 -13.50 -11.70
C VAL A 53 -8.30 -13.62 -13.22
N PRO A 54 -7.24 -14.29 -13.76
CA PRO A 54 -6.98 -14.35 -15.20
C PRO A 54 -8.19 -14.79 -16.04
N GLY A 55 -8.86 -15.88 -15.63
CA GLY A 55 -10.03 -16.43 -16.33
C GLY A 55 -11.30 -15.58 -16.24
N ARG A 56 -11.35 -14.57 -15.35
CA ARG A 56 -12.49 -13.65 -15.17
C ARG A 56 -12.10 -12.18 -15.36
N PHE A 57 -10.93 -11.94 -15.93
CA PHE A 57 -10.30 -10.62 -15.91
C PHE A 57 -11.20 -9.54 -16.52
N ASN A 58 -11.81 -9.81 -17.68
CA ASN A 58 -12.63 -8.83 -18.39
C ASN A 58 -13.87 -8.40 -17.58
N ALA A 59 -14.58 -9.35 -16.98
CA ALA A 59 -15.73 -9.03 -16.13
C ALA A 59 -15.32 -8.24 -14.88
N LEU A 60 -14.19 -8.59 -14.27
CA LEU A 60 -13.64 -7.86 -13.12
C LEU A 60 -13.14 -6.46 -13.52
N TRP A 61 -12.62 -6.32 -14.74
CA TRP A 61 -12.19 -5.04 -15.29
C TRP A 61 -13.38 -4.10 -15.54
N GLU A 62 -14.51 -4.62 -16.03
CA GLU A 62 -15.75 -3.85 -16.16
C GLU A 62 -16.26 -3.34 -14.81
N ASP A 63 -16.22 -4.19 -13.78
CA ASP A 63 -16.55 -3.77 -12.41
C ASP A 63 -15.57 -2.70 -11.89
N ALA A 64 -14.27 -2.87 -12.15
CA ALA A 64 -13.26 -1.88 -11.76
C ALA A 64 -13.49 -0.53 -12.47
N LEU A 65 -13.80 -0.54 -13.77
CA LEU A 65 -14.16 0.66 -14.53
C LEU A 65 -15.40 1.33 -13.94
N TYR A 66 -16.46 0.57 -13.68
CA TYR A 66 -17.70 1.09 -13.09
C TYR A 66 -17.44 1.89 -11.80
N PHE A 67 -16.62 1.35 -10.90
CA PHE A 67 -16.27 2.06 -9.67
C PHE A 67 -15.34 3.25 -9.91
N HIS A 68 -14.35 3.11 -10.81
CA HIS A 68 -13.40 4.17 -11.10
C HIS A 68 -14.07 5.39 -11.74
N GLU A 69 -14.95 5.16 -12.71
CA GLU A 69 -15.76 6.19 -13.37
C GLU A 69 -16.74 6.86 -12.40
N SER A 70 -17.14 6.16 -11.33
CA SER A 70 -17.95 6.73 -10.23
C SER A 70 -17.14 7.58 -9.23
N GLY A 71 -15.86 7.83 -9.51
CA GLY A 71 -14.97 8.60 -8.65
C GLY A 71 -14.54 7.83 -7.39
N ILE A 72 -14.29 6.52 -7.52
CA ILE A 72 -13.78 5.69 -6.43
C ILE A 72 -12.44 5.09 -6.88
N ASN A 73 -11.40 5.19 -6.04
CA ASN A 73 -10.12 4.57 -6.37
C ASN A 73 -10.26 3.05 -6.37
N VAL A 74 -9.70 2.39 -7.37
CA VAL A 74 -9.64 0.92 -7.47
C VAL A 74 -8.18 0.50 -7.57
N THR A 75 -7.83 -0.53 -6.82
CA THR A 75 -6.53 -1.17 -6.80
C THR A 75 -6.67 -2.57 -7.36
N LEU A 76 -5.97 -2.81 -8.46
CA LEU A 76 -5.99 -4.08 -9.18
C LEU A 76 -4.90 -4.97 -8.62
N LYS A 77 -5.29 -6.03 -7.91
CA LYS A 77 -4.35 -7.00 -7.36
C LYS A 77 -4.29 -8.22 -8.26
N PRO A 78 -3.11 -8.66 -8.70
CA PRO A 78 -3.00 -9.98 -9.28
C PRO A 78 -3.36 -11.04 -8.22
N GLN A 79 -3.97 -12.12 -8.68
CA GLN A 79 -4.30 -13.29 -7.86
C GLN A 79 -3.00 -13.95 -7.41
N SER A 80 -2.87 -14.17 -6.10
CA SER A 80 -1.80 -14.98 -5.55
C SER A 80 -2.21 -16.46 -5.51
N ASN A 81 -1.23 -17.36 -5.50
CA ASN A 81 -1.47 -18.78 -5.25
C ASN A 81 -2.08 -19.01 -3.85
N GLU A 82 -2.53 -20.24 -3.57
CA GLU A 82 -3.25 -20.59 -2.32
C GLU A 82 -2.50 -20.19 -1.04
N ASN A 83 -1.16 -20.23 -1.07
CA ASN A 83 -0.31 -19.87 0.07
C ASN A 83 0.11 -18.38 0.09
N ALA A 84 -0.40 -17.57 -0.85
CA ALA A 84 -0.04 -16.17 -1.03
C ALA A 84 1.48 -15.91 -1.13
N THR A 85 2.24 -16.81 -1.74
CA THR A 85 3.70 -16.70 -1.88
C THR A 85 4.13 -16.16 -3.25
N ARG A 86 3.26 -16.28 -4.26
CA ARG A 86 3.53 -15.81 -5.63
C ARG A 86 2.24 -15.48 -6.37
N VAL A 87 2.35 -14.64 -7.40
CA VAL A 87 1.28 -14.40 -8.37
C VAL A 87 1.06 -15.67 -9.21
N VAL A 88 -0.20 -15.97 -9.56
CA VAL A 88 -0.55 -17.10 -10.43
C VAL A 88 -0.12 -16.83 -11.88
N GLU A 89 0.16 -17.91 -12.62
CA GLU A 89 0.40 -17.83 -14.06
C GLU A 89 -0.91 -17.63 -14.85
N GLY A 90 -0.79 -17.34 -16.14
CA GLY A 90 -1.94 -17.28 -17.07
C GLY A 90 -2.44 -15.88 -17.41
N TYR A 91 -1.82 -14.82 -16.89
CA TYR A 91 -2.11 -13.46 -17.36
C TYR A 91 -1.56 -13.23 -18.76
N THR A 92 -2.36 -12.59 -19.62
CA THR A 92 -1.87 -12.08 -20.90
C THR A 92 -1.04 -10.81 -20.68
N LYS A 93 -0.23 -10.43 -21.68
CA LYS A 93 0.53 -9.17 -21.65
C LYS A 93 -0.38 -7.95 -21.48
N ASP A 94 -1.54 -7.92 -22.15
CA ASP A 94 -2.53 -6.84 -22.03
C ASP A 94 -3.13 -6.78 -20.60
N GLN A 95 -3.41 -7.93 -19.98
CA GLN A 95 -3.90 -7.97 -18.61
C GLN A 95 -2.87 -7.42 -17.62
N LEU A 96 -1.60 -7.79 -17.78
CA LEU A 96 -0.50 -7.25 -16.96
C LEU A 96 -0.35 -5.74 -17.15
N ASP A 97 -0.35 -5.27 -18.40
CA ASP A 97 -0.24 -3.84 -18.73
C ASP A 97 -1.39 -3.02 -18.10
N ARG A 98 -2.63 -3.51 -18.20
CA ARG A 98 -3.78 -2.89 -17.54
C ARG A 98 -3.67 -2.86 -16.03
N MET A 99 -3.14 -3.91 -15.40
CA MET A 99 -2.92 -3.90 -13.94
C MET A 99 -1.80 -2.94 -13.52
N GLN A 100 -0.76 -2.82 -14.34
CA GLN A 100 0.38 -1.94 -14.08
C GLN A 100 0.01 -0.47 -14.25
N ASN A 101 -0.76 -0.13 -15.28
CA ASN A 101 -1.03 1.25 -15.69
C ASN A 101 -2.46 1.74 -15.41
N GLY A 102 -3.41 0.84 -15.18
CA GLY A 102 -4.81 1.16 -14.95
C GLY A 102 -5.11 1.70 -13.56
N MET A 103 -6.24 2.41 -13.45
CA MET A 103 -6.84 2.88 -12.19
C MET A 103 -5.88 3.66 -11.26
N PRO A 104 -5.24 4.75 -11.74
CA PRO A 104 -4.39 5.58 -10.88
C PRO A 104 -5.17 6.10 -9.67
N GLN A 105 -4.54 6.15 -8.48
CA GLN A 105 -5.18 6.81 -7.32
C GLN A 105 -5.34 8.29 -7.59
N ARG A 106 -6.53 8.81 -7.35
CA ARG A 106 -6.83 10.23 -7.48
C ARG A 106 -7.45 10.80 -6.21
N GLN A 107 -7.43 12.12 -6.11
CA GLN A 107 -8.03 12.90 -5.02
C GLN A 107 -9.57 12.95 -5.09
N TYR A 108 -10.24 11.82 -5.36
CA TYR A 108 -11.69 11.78 -5.52
C TYR A 108 -12.46 12.24 -4.28
N THR A 109 -12.01 11.91 -3.07
CA THR A 109 -12.65 12.41 -1.84
C THR A 109 -12.62 13.93 -1.77
N HIS A 110 -11.49 14.55 -2.10
CA HIS A 110 -11.37 16.01 -2.12
C HIS A 110 -12.20 16.63 -3.25
N SER A 111 -12.20 16.02 -4.45
CA SER A 111 -13.06 16.45 -5.57
C SER A 111 -14.53 16.46 -5.16
N ARG A 112 -15.00 15.37 -4.53
CA ARG A 112 -16.39 15.22 -4.08
C ARG A 112 -16.78 16.26 -3.03
N LEU A 113 -15.91 16.52 -2.05
CA LEU A 113 -16.15 17.61 -1.09
C LEU A 113 -16.26 18.96 -1.80
N SER A 114 -15.36 19.24 -2.77
CA SER A 114 -15.40 20.48 -3.54
C SER A 114 -16.67 20.61 -4.39
N GLU A 115 -17.14 19.54 -5.03
CA GLU A 115 -18.40 19.48 -5.78
C GLU A 115 -19.61 19.76 -4.87
N GLU A 116 -19.58 19.26 -3.63
CA GLU A 116 -20.57 19.52 -2.59
C GLU A 116 -20.40 20.90 -1.91
N LYS A 117 -19.45 21.74 -2.36
CA LYS A 117 -19.10 23.04 -1.76
C LYS A 117 -18.69 22.95 -0.29
N ARG A 118 -18.04 21.85 0.07
CA ARG A 118 -17.52 21.55 1.41
C ARG A 118 -16.00 21.53 1.41
N VAL A 119 -15.42 21.77 2.58
CA VAL A 119 -13.99 21.64 2.83
C VAL A 119 -13.76 20.63 3.95
N SER A 120 -12.60 19.98 3.95
CA SER A 120 -12.20 19.10 5.05
C SER A 120 -12.13 19.89 6.35
N ILE A 121 -12.79 19.35 7.39
CA ILE A 121 -12.76 19.89 8.76
C ILE A 121 -11.79 19.12 9.67
N ARG A 122 -11.09 18.11 9.11
CA ARG A 122 -10.18 17.27 9.88
C ARG A 122 -8.97 18.08 10.36
N PRO A 123 -8.39 17.74 11.52
CA PRO A 123 -7.17 18.39 11.99
C PRO A 123 -6.03 18.28 10.97
N LYS A 124 -5.19 19.30 10.85
CA LYS A 124 -4.01 19.25 9.98
C LYS A 124 -2.87 18.50 10.68
N SER A 125 -2.18 17.63 9.94
CA SER A 125 -0.95 16.99 10.42
C SER A 125 0.11 18.05 10.72
N LYS A 126 0.81 17.90 11.86
CA LYS A 126 2.01 18.71 12.18
C LYS A 126 3.24 18.24 11.41
N VAL A 127 3.21 17.01 10.90
CA VAL A 127 4.25 16.45 10.04
C VAL A 127 3.95 16.89 8.61
N VAL A 128 4.77 17.80 8.10
CA VAL A 128 4.77 18.18 6.68
C VAL A 128 5.70 17.20 5.99
N LEU A 129 5.14 16.22 5.28
CA LEU A 129 5.93 15.45 4.34
C LEU A 129 6.36 16.38 3.19
N PRO A 130 7.59 16.29 2.70
CA PRO A 130 8.00 17.05 1.51
C PRO A 130 6.99 16.75 0.40
N ARG A 131 6.47 17.81 -0.23
CA ARG A 131 5.59 17.64 -1.40
C ARG A 131 6.41 16.93 -2.47
N SER A 132 5.96 15.76 -2.89
CA SER A 132 6.57 15.08 -4.03
C SER A 132 6.53 16.01 -5.23
N GLU A 133 7.58 16.03 -6.07
CA GLU A 133 7.55 16.77 -7.33
C GLU A 133 6.35 16.35 -8.21
N VAL A 134 5.81 15.14 -7.98
CA VAL A 134 4.64 14.58 -8.64
C VAL A 134 3.33 15.29 -8.28
N ASP A 135 3.26 16.05 -7.18
CA ASP A 135 2.10 16.94 -6.91
C ASP A 135 1.93 18.02 -8.01
N ARG A 136 2.95 18.20 -8.87
CA ARG A 136 2.93 19.11 -10.03
C ARG A 136 2.66 18.38 -11.36
N LEU A 137 2.80 17.06 -11.43
CA LEU A 137 2.61 16.28 -12.65
C LEU A 137 1.16 15.79 -12.76
N GLY A 138 0.46 16.17 -13.83
CA GLY A 138 -0.82 15.55 -14.19
C GLY A 138 -2.09 16.29 -13.74
N ARG A 139 -2.12 17.62 -13.82
CA ARG A 139 -3.39 18.36 -13.80
C ARG A 139 -3.98 18.43 -15.20
N ALA A 140 -4.74 17.39 -15.58
CA ALA A 140 -5.66 17.49 -16.71
C ALA A 140 -6.94 18.19 -16.24
N GLU A 141 -7.47 19.10 -17.04
CA GLU A 141 -8.71 19.82 -16.71
C GLU A 141 -9.87 18.82 -16.53
N GLY A 142 -10.66 19.00 -15.46
CA GLY A 142 -11.78 18.11 -15.14
C GLY A 142 -11.42 16.74 -14.55
N ILE A 143 -10.13 16.41 -14.39
CA ILE A 143 -9.70 15.14 -13.80
C ILE A 143 -9.08 15.39 -12.41
N PRO A 144 -9.55 14.71 -11.35
CA PRO A 144 -8.94 14.85 -10.03
C PRO A 144 -7.44 14.50 -10.04
N PRO A 145 -6.59 15.29 -9.35
CA PRO A 145 -5.15 15.06 -9.33
C PRO A 145 -4.79 13.65 -8.87
N GLN A 146 -3.75 13.08 -9.48
CA GLN A 146 -3.20 11.80 -9.06
C GLN A 146 -2.52 11.93 -7.68
N ILE A 147 -2.55 10.87 -6.87
CA ILE A 147 -1.91 10.79 -5.56
C ILE A 147 -0.80 9.76 -5.61
N MET A 148 0.42 10.14 -5.23
CA MET A 148 1.50 9.19 -4.97
C MET A 148 1.57 8.85 -3.48
N GLN A 149 1.80 7.57 -3.16
CA GLN A 149 1.81 7.08 -1.77
C GLN A 149 3.15 6.49 -1.35
N VAL A 150 3.98 6.07 -2.31
CA VAL A 150 5.29 5.47 -2.04
C VAL A 150 6.34 6.16 -2.89
N GLU A 151 7.41 6.59 -2.24
CA GLU A 151 8.62 7.07 -2.88
C GLU A 151 9.64 5.94 -2.88
N LEU A 152 10.35 5.81 -3.99
CA LEU A 152 11.44 4.88 -4.21
C LEU A 152 12.65 5.71 -4.63
N THR A 153 13.85 5.33 -4.23
CA THR A 153 15.07 6.01 -4.64
C THR A 153 15.97 4.98 -5.30
N ASP A 154 16.47 5.29 -6.50
CA ASP A 154 17.43 4.43 -7.17
C ASP A 154 18.87 4.67 -6.69
N GLU A 155 19.82 3.91 -7.25
CA GLU A 155 21.23 3.99 -6.89
C GLU A 155 21.88 5.34 -7.21
N THR A 156 21.28 6.16 -8.09
CA THR A 156 21.76 7.50 -8.41
C THR A 156 21.22 8.56 -7.45
N GLY A 157 20.31 8.19 -6.56
CA GLY A 157 19.58 9.11 -5.69
C GLY A 157 18.34 9.72 -6.34
N PHE A 158 17.94 9.26 -7.53
CA PHE A 158 16.78 9.80 -8.23
C PHE A 158 15.47 9.21 -7.66
N PRO A 159 14.46 10.05 -7.35
CA PRO A 159 13.21 9.60 -6.78
C PRO A 159 12.21 9.13 -7.85
N TRP A 160 11.64 7.96 -7.61
CA TRP A 160 10.52 7.37 -8.33
C TRP A 160 9.31 7.28 -7.41
N TYR A 161 8.11 7.22 -7.98
CA TYR A 161 6.88 7.27 -7.19
C TYR A 161 5.89 6.22 -7.64
N VAL A 162 5.15 5.69 -6.68
CA VAL A 162 4.05 4.75 -6.90
C VAL A 162 2.84 5.21 -6.09
N ASP A 163 1.66 5.19 -6.71
CA ASP A 163 0.39 5.60 -6.13
C ASP A 163 -0.22 4.55 -5.18
N GLN A 164 0.10 3.27 -5.37
CA GLN A 164 -0.45 2.15 -4.61
C GLN A 164 0.63 1.10 -4.32
N ALA A 165 0.74 0.64 -3.07
CA ALA A 165 1.75 -0.36 -2.70
C ALA A 165 1.45 -1.78 -3.24
N GLU A 166 0.23 -2.01 -3.68
CA GLU A 166 -0.16 -3.22 -4.39
C GLU A 166 0.49 -3.34 -5.77
N ARG A 167 0.84 -2.22 -6.41
CA ARG A 167 1.49 -2.25 -7.72
C ARG A 167 2.87 -2.91 -7.68
N PHE A 168 3.53 -2.96 -6.53
CA PHE A 168 4.76 -3.73 -6.37
C PHE A 168 4.57 -5.19 -6.80
N ASN A 169 3.40 -5.80 -6.55
CA ASN A 169 3.11 -7.16 -7.01
C ASN A 169 2.89 -7.21 -8.54
N ALA A 170 2.24 -6.18 -9.12
CA ALA A 170 1.99 -6.11 -10.57
C ALA A 170 3.28 -5.85 -11.39
N PHE A 171 4.22 -5.10 -10.82
CA PHE A 171 5.54 -4.84 -11.41
C PHE A 171 6.59 -5.91 -11.08
N ALA A 172 6.23 -6.96 -10.31
CA ALA A 172 7.18 -7.92 -9.74
C ALA A 172 8.32 -7.24 -8.96
N PHE A 173 8.07 -6.05 -8.40
CA PHE A 173 9.03 -5.27 -7.64
C PHE A 173 8.90 -5.54 -6.14
N ASN A 174 8.65 -6.78 -5.73
CA ASN A 174 8.38 -7.13 -4.33
C ASN A 174 9.42 -8.08 -3.71
N GLU A 175 10.54 -8.29 -4.38
CA GLU A 175 11.60 -9.20 -3.97
C GLU A 175 12.69 -8.44 -3.20
N PHE A 176 12.58 -8.44 -1.87
CA PHE A 176 13.47 -7.69 -0.98
C PHE A 176 14.36 -8.60 -0.14
N GLU A 177 14.58 -9.85 -0.55
CA GLU A 177 15.52 -10.74 0.13
C GLU A 177 16.93 -10.11 0.13
N GLY A 178 17.61 -10.15 1.28
CA GLY A 178 18.90 -9.49 1.48
C GLY A 178 18.85 -7.99 1.73
N TRP A 179 17.67 -7.34 1.64
CA TRP A 179 17.52 -5.91 1.98
C TRP A 179 17.38 -5.73 3.48
N GLU A 180 17.79 -4.56 3.98
CA GLU A 180 17.48 -4.13 5.33
C GLU A 180 16.05 -3.64 5.41
N CYS A 181 15.31 -4.18 6.38
CA CYS A 181 13.91 -3.88 6.60
C CYS A 181 13.70 -3.42 8.04
N SER A 182 12.92 -2.36 8.21
CA SER A 182 12.57 -1.80 9.52
C SER A 182 11.44 -2.55 10.25
N SER A 183 10.85 -3.55 9.59
CA SER A 183 9.83 -4.45 10.16
C SER A 183 10.38 -5.18 11.38
N GLY A 184 9.59 -5.22 12.47
CA GLY A 184 10.00 -5.83 13.74
C GLY A 184 10.88 -4.95 14.62
N PHE A 185 11.43 -3.86 14.08
CA PHE A 185 12.08 -2.79 14.85
C PHE A 185 11.09 -1.65 15.12
N ARG A 186 10.35 -1.20 14.10
CA ARG A 186 9.40 -0.06 14.18
C ARG A 186 7.95 -0.45 13.96
N SER A 187 7.69 -1.71 13.59
CA SER A 187 6.36 -2.22 13.33
C SER A 187 6.22 -3.66 13.78
N LEU A 188 4.99 -4.06 14.07
CA LEU A 188 4.61 -5.44 14.35
C LEU A 188 3.23 -5.71 13.77
N VAL A 189 2.88 -6.98 13.68
CA VAL A 189 1.55 -7.47 13.34
C VAL A 189 1.14 -8.47 14.42
N ILE A 190 -0.08 -8.30 14.92
CA ILE A 190 -0.76 -9.32 15.73
C ILE A 190 -1.52 -10.22 14.75
N ARG A 191 -1.22 -11.52 14.77
CA ARG A 191 -1.92 -12.50 13.97
C ARG A 191 -3.20 -12.90 14.68
N GLU A 192 -4.29 -12.92 13.92
CA GLU A 192 -5.57 -13.46 14.38
C GLU A 192 -5.81 -14.82 13.69
N PRO A 193 -6.46 -15.78 14.37
CA PRO A 193 -7.02 -15.68 15.73
C PRO A 193 -6.02 -16.03 16.84
N ASP A 194 -4.77 -16.37 16.50
CA ASP A 194 -3.82 -17.03 17.40
C ASP A 194 -3.03 -16.12 18.34
N GLY A 195 -3.07 -14.80 18.18
CA GLY A 195 -2.43 -13.83 19.08
C GLY A 195 -0.91 -13.75 18.94
N PHE A 196 -0.30 -14.44 17.96
CA PHE A 196 1.14 -14.39 17.75
C PHE A 196 1.58 -13.04 17.19
N ILE A 197 2.68 -12.51 17.73
CA ILE A 197 3.30 -11.30 17.24
C ILE A 197 4.33 -11.68 16.18
N LYS A 198 4.17 -11.19 14.96
CA LYS A 198 5.19 -11.27 13.91
C LYS A 198 5.69 -9.87 13.58
N ARG A 199 6.86 -9.78 12.96
CA ARG A 199 7.37 -8.49 12.46
C ARG A 199 6.47 -7.90 11.36
N SER A 200 5.87 -8.77 10.53
CA SER A 200 5.05 -8.43 9.37
C SER A 200 4.22 -9.62 8.88
N TYR A 201 3.28 -9.40 7.96
CA TYR A 201 2.34 -10.43 7.48
C TYR A 201 2.99 -11.51 6.61
N SER A 202 3.80 -11.09 5.64
CA SER A 202 4.43 -11.93 4.60
C SER A 202 5.78 -12.47 5.05
N CYS A 203 6.30 -12.01 6.20
CA CYS A 203 7.63 -12.36 6.64
C CYS A 203 7.74 -13.84 7.04
N ASN A 204 8.77 -14.48 6.51
CA ASN A 204 9.12 -15.89 6.78
C ASN A 204 9.81 -16.09 8.14
N ASP A 205 10.10 -15.01 8.86
CA ASP A 205 10.64 -15.04 10.22
C ASP A 205 9.70 -15.79 11.18
N GLN A 206 10.31 -16.37 12.23
CA GLN A 206 9.57 -16.89 13.38
C GLN A 206 8.82 -15.77 14.11
N PRO A 207 7.71 -16.08 14.80
CA PRO A 207 7.05 -15.11 15.67
C PRO A 207 8.02 -14.49 16.69
N LEU A 208 7.84 -13.21 16.96
CA LEU A 208 8.60 -12.42 17.95
C LEU A 208 8.12 -12.65 19.38
N GLY A 209 6.99 -13.34 19.54
CA GLY A 209 6.35 -13.68 20.81
C GLY A 209 4.84 -13.76 20.66
N HIS A 210 4.13 -13.59 21.76
CA HIS A 210 2.67 -13.71 21.83
C HIS A 210 2.08 -12.57 22.67
N ILE A 211 0.86 -12.12 22.32
CA ILE A 211 0.23 -10.98 22.98
C ILE A 211 0.02 -11.21 24.50
N GLU A 212 -0.26 -12.44 24.92
CA GLU A 212 -0.53 -12.77 26.32
C GLU A 212 0.73 -13.10 27.15
N THR A 213 1.79 -13.63 26.53
CA THR A 213 3.01 -14.07 27.25
C THR A 213 4.18 -13.10 27.07
N GLY A 214 3.99 -12.05 26.27
CA GLY A 214 5.02 -11.09 25.92
C GLY A 214 5.74 -11.41 24.61
N PHE A 215 6.41 -10.39 24.07
CA PHE A 215 7.18 -10.44 22.83
C PHE A 215 8.37 -9.49 22.91
N LYS A 216 9.37 -9.69 22.05
CA LYS A 216 10.53 -8.81 21.94
C LYS A 216 10.69 -8.32 20.50
N LEU A 217 10.61 -7.00 20.33
CA LEU A 217 10.96 -6.36 19.07
C LEU A 217 12.47 -6.38 18.87
N PHE A 218 12.89 -6.28 17.60
CA PHE A 218 14.28 -6.10 17.27
C PHE A 218 14.79 -4.77 17.81
N ASP A 219 16.10 -4.70 18.05
CA ASP A 219 16.83 -3.51 18.49
C ASP A 219 17.35 -2.68 17.31
N ARG A 220 17.33 -3.24 16.10
CA ARG A 220 17.75 -2.60 14.85
C ARG A 220 17.02 -3.20 13.64
N PRO A 221 17.03 -2.52 12.47
CA PRO A 221 16.59 -3.12 11.21
C PRO A 221 17.27 -4.46 10.93
N GLN A 222 16.54 -5.39 10.33
CA GLN A 222 17.02 -6.75 10.06
C GLN A 222 17.15 -6.99 8.56
N ILE A 223 18.12 -7.82 8.19
CA ILE A 223 18.22 -8.36 6.83
C ILE A 223 17.01 -9.25 6.56
N CYS A 224 16.33 -9.01 5.45
CA CYS A 224 15.14 -9.74 5.06
C CYS A 224 15.52 -11.12 4.50
N CYS A 225 14.95 -12.17 5.07
CA CYS A 225 15.04 -13.56 4.57
C CYS A 225 13.80 -13.99 3.77
N THR A 226 12.89 -13.06 3.50
CA THR A 226 11.63 -13.33 2.81
C THR A 226 11.82 -13.07 1.32
N LYS A 227 11.52 -14.07 0.49
CA LYS A 227 11.68 -14.02 -0.97
C LYS A 227 10.85 -12.90 -1.61
N SER A 228 9.58 -12.82 -1.26
CA SER A 228 8.62 -11.88 -1.85
C SER A 228 7.68 -11.29 -0.79
N CYS A 229 7.41 -9.99 -0.92
CA CYS A 229 6.56 -9.22 -0.03
C CYS A 229 5.20 -8.96 -0.69
N VAL A 230 4.23 -9.86 -0.49
CA VAL A 230 2.93 -9.79 -1.17
C VAL A 230 1.90 -8.87 -0.50
N SER A 231 2.05 -8.64 0.81
CA SER A 231 1.17 -7.75 1.57
C SER A 231 1.51 -6.29 1.29
N SER A 232 0.52 -5.49 0.92
CA SER A 232 0.73 -4.06 0.68
C SER A 232 1.12 -3.29 1.93
N ALA A 233 0.68 -3.73 3.12
CA ALA A 233 1.12 -3.15 4.39
C ALA A 233 2.62 -3.38 4.59
N ASP A 234 3.10 -4.58 4.29
CA ASP A 234 4.52 -4.91 4.41
C ASP A 234 5.34 -4.19 3.33
N SER A 235 4.82 -4.04 2.11
CA SER A 235 5.51 -3.34 1.01
C SER A 235 5.77 -1.87 1.34
N LYS A 236 4.87 -1.22 2.11
CA LYS A 236 5.03 0.17 2.58
C LYS A 236 6.04 0.33 3.71
N ILE A 237 6.50 -0.75 4.34
CA ILE A 237 7.52 -0.65 5.38
C ILE A 237 8.84 -0.21 4.73
N PRO A 238 9.53 0.80 5.29
CA PRO A 238 10.81 1.24 4.75
C PRO A 238 11.84 0.12 4.67
N LYS A 239 12.45 0.00 3.49
CA LYS A 239 13.52 -0.96 3.15
C LYS A 239 14.62 -0.25 2.37
N ARG A 240 15.85 -0.73 2.50
CA ARG A 240 17.01 -0.30 1.71
C ARG A 240 17.86 -1.51 1.34
N ARG A 241 18.56 -1.44 0.20
CA ARG A 241 19.58 -2.43 -0.13
C ARG A 241 20.63 -2.43 0.99
N ALA A 242 21.09 -3.61 1.44
CA ALA A 242 22.10 -3.70 2.47
C ALA A 242 23.36 -2.89 2.09
N GLY A 243 23.93 -2.17 3.06
CA GLY A 243 25.05 -1.27 2.86
C GLY A 243 24.71 0.11 2.26
N CYS A 244 23.46 0.35 1.85
CA CYS A 244 23.04 1.66 1.35
C CYS A 244 23.05 2.71 2.48
N GLN A 245 23.73 3.83 2.25
CA GLN A 245 23.87 4.95 3.20
C GLN A 245 22.66 5.89 3.11
N MET A 246 21.45 5.35 3.24
CA MET A 246 20.21 6.11 3.20
C MET A 246 19.35 5.86 4.46
N PRO A 247 18.75 6.92 5.02
CA PRO A 247 17.83 6.77 6.14
C PRO A 247 16.56 6.04 5.71
N LEU A 248 16.12 5.06 6.50
CA LEU A 248 14.81 4.43 6.35
C LEU A 248 13.66 5.30 6.91
N TRP A 249 13.98 6.29 7.74
CA TRP A 249 13.03 7.27 8.27
C TRP A 249 13.77 8.54 8.70
N PRO A 250 13.05 9.66 8.92
CA PRO A 250 13.69 10.89 9.41
C PRO A 250 14.41 10.65 10.74
N GLY A 251 15.72 10.94 10.78
CA GLY A 251 16.58 10.70 11.95
C GLY A 251 17.03 9.24 12.12
N ASP A 252 16.88 8.38 11.12
CA ASP A 252 17.55 7.08 11.11
C ASP A 252 19.07 7.27 11.07
N GLU A 253 19.80 6.66 11.99
CA GLU A 253 21.27 6.63 12.03
C GLU A 253 21.80 5.19 11.89
N THR A 254 20.93 4.20 11.68
CA THR A 254 21.30 2.77 11.68
C THR A 254 22.16 2.35 10.48
N PHE A 255 22.30 3.22 9.48
CA PHE A 255 23.25 3.05 8.37
C PHE A 255 24.65 3.59 8.69
N LEU A 256 24.77 4.52 9.65
CA LEU A 256 26.03 5.11 10.09
C LEU A 256 26.78 4.08 10.96
N GLY A 257 27.78 3.41 10.38
CA GLY A 257 28.58 2.41 11.08
C GLY A 257 28.64 1.05 10.38
N GLN A 258 27.91 0.86 9.30
CA GLN A 258 28.15 -0.25 8.37
C GLN A 258 29.34 0.07 7.47
N SER A 259 30.54 0.08 8.05
CA SER A 259 31.76 -0.02 7.25
C SER A 259 31.68 -1.35 6.50
N LEU A 260 31.88 -1.29 5.17
CA LEU A 260 32.10 -2.45 4.32
C LEU A 260 33.34 -3.19 4.86
N SER A 261 33.14 -4.13 5.78
CA SER A 261 34.12 -5.18 6.02
C SER A 261 34.05 -6.12 4.83
N GLY A 262 35.19 -6.25 4.16
CA GLY A 262 35.28 -6.67 2.77
C GLY A 262 34.58 -7.99 2.44
N LYS A 263 33.87 -7.96 1.31
CA LYS A 263 33.72 -9.14 0.46
C LYS A 263 34.17 -8.73 -0.93
N GLU A 264 35.34 -9.22 -1.32
CA GLU A 264 35.74 -9.34 -2.71
C GLU A 264 34.60 -10.01 -3.47
N ILE A 265 34.06 -9.30 -4.46
CA ILE A 265 33.17 -9.88 -5.45
C ILE A 265 34.10 -10.60 -6.44
N THR A 266 34.28 -11.91 -6.25
CA THR A 266 34.79 -12.77 -7.31
C THR A 266 33.63 -13.09 -8.25
N ASN A 267 33.65 -12.51 -9.45
CA ASN A 267 32.79 -12.90 -10.57
C ASN A 267 33.04 -14.37 -10.94
N PRO A 268 31.97 -15.08 -11.34
CA PRO A 268 31.96 -15.68 -12.67
C PRO A 268 30.97 -14.98 -13.62
#